data_AF-A0A968C693-F1
#
_entry.id   AF-A0A968C693-F1
#
_cell.length_a   1.000
_cell.length_b   1.000
_cell.length_c   1.000
_cell.angle_alpha   90.00
_cell.angle_beta   90.00
_cell.angle_gamma   90.00
#
_symmetry.space_group_name_H-M   'P 1'
#
loop_
_entity.id
_entity.type
_entity.pdbx_description
1 polymer ?
#
loop_
_entity_poly.entity_id
_entity_poly.type
_entity_poly.pdbx_seq_one_letter_code
_entity_poly.pdbx_strand_id
1 'polypeptide(L)'
;MHKEKKRFQPTELGFLVNDLMVASFGDIVDVGYTARMEEELDRIEEGELNWIDALREFQKKFETDLERARVEMRDVKREAIPTDQTCDKCGKPMVLKWGRFGQFLACSGYPDCKNTRDP
;
A
#
# COMPACT_ATOMS: atom_id res chain seq x y z
N MET A 1 0.37 3.97 -12.02
CA MET A 1 0.55 3.30 -13.33
C MET A 1 0.70 4.37 -14.40
N HIS A 2 1.69 4.25 -15.26
CA HIS A 2 1.86 5.10 -16.44
C HIS A 2 1.90 4.24 -17.71
N LYS A 3 1.51 4.84 -18.83
CA LYS A 3 1.52 4.19 -20.14
C LYS A 3 2.68 4.72 -20.96
N GLU A 4 3.60 3.83 -21.32
CA GLU A 4 4.77 4.17 -22.13
C GLU A 4 4.89 3.17 -23.28
N LYS A 5 5.02 3.64 -24.52
CA LYS A 5 5.14 2.78 -25.71
C LYS A 5 4.05 1.69 -25.78
N LYS A 6 2.80 2.04 -25.46
CA LYS A 6 1.63 1.13 -25.36
C LYS A 6 1.73 0.03 -24.30
N ARG A 7 2.72 0.09 -23.40
CA ARG A 7 2.85 -0.81 -22.24
C ARG A 7 2.46 -0.08 -20.97
N PHE A 8 1.88 -0.82 -20.03
CA PHE A 8 1.64 -0.31 -18.69
C PHE A 8 2.85 -0.60 -17.82
N GLN A 9 3.29 0.40 -17.06
CA GLN A 9 4.33 0.26 -16.06
C GLN A 9 3.76 0.60 -14.69
N PRO A 10 3.97 -0.26 -13.68
CA PRO A 10 3.69 0.08 -12.30
C PRO A 10 4.55 1.25 -11.84
N THR A 11 4.00 2.06 -10.95
CA THR A 11 4.74 3.12 -10.25
C THR A 11 5.37 2.54 -8.99
N GLU A 12 6.40 3.17 -8.43
CA GLU A 12 6.98 2.76 -7.14
C GLU A 12 5.93 2.72 -6.02
N LEU A 13 5.05 3.73 -5.96
CA LEU A 13 3.89 3.71 -5.07
C LEU A 13 2.97 2.52 -5.33
N GLY A 14 2.86 2.08 -6.57
CA GLY A 14 2.04 0.93 -6.95
C GLY A 14 2.62 -0.37 -6.40
N PHE A 15 3.94 -0.56 -6.49
CA PHE A 15 4.63 -1.68 -5.85
C PHE A 15 4.45 -1.64 -4.34
N LEU A 16 4.66 -0.48 -3.71
CA LEU A 16 4.50 -0.35 -2.27
C LEU A 16 3.09 -0.73 -1.79
N VAL A 17 2.06 -0.17 -2.43
CA VAL A 17 0.66 -0.47 -2.05
C VAL A 17 0.36 -1.95 -2.29
N ASN A 18 0.83 -2.53 -3.40
CA ASN A 18 0.67 -3.95 -3.67
C ASN A 18 1.31 -4.81 -2.57
N ASP A 19 2.54 -4.50 -2.16
CA ASP A 19 3.24 -5.27 -1.12
C ASP A 19 2.51 -5.20 0.24
N LEU A 20 1.99 -4.03 0.60
CA LEU A 20 1.17 -3.86 1.82
C LEU A 20 -0.14 -4.65 1.75
N MET A 21 -0.81 -4.61 0.59
CA MET A 21 -2.06 -5.32 0.37
C MET A 21 -1.87 -6.84 0.37
N VAL A 22 -0.86 -7.36 -0.31
CA VAL A 22 -0.55 -8.80 -0.34
C VAL A 22 -0.15 -9.30 1.05
N ALA A 23 0.63 -8.52 1.81
CA ALA A 23 1.04 -8.90 3.15
C ALA A 23 -0.13 -8.97 4.14
N SER A 24 -1.13 -8.09 4.00
CA SER A 24 -2.20 -7.92 4.99
C SER A 24 -3.53 -8.58 4.59
N PHE A 25 -3.82 -8.63 3.30
CA PHE A 25 -5.09 -9.05 2.69
C PHE A 25 -4.87 -10.01 1.51
N GLY A 26 -3.76 -10.77 1.51
CA GLY A 26 -3.31 -11.57 0.37
C GLY A 26 -4.34 -12.56 -0.16
N ASP A 27 -5.21 -13.05 0.71
CA ASP A 27 -6.32 -13.94 0.42
C ASP A 27 -7.55 -13.25 -0.18
N ILE A 28 -7.69 -11.93 -0.04
CA ILE A 28 -8.75 -11.10 -0.64
C ILE A 28 -8.29 -10.55 -2.00
N VAL A 29 -7.03 -10.12 -2.10
CA VAL A 29 -6.46 -9.59 -3.35
C VAL A 29 -5.98 -10.69 -4.31
N ASP A 30 -6.11 -11.95 -3.90
CA ASP A 30 -5.85 -13.10 -4.77
C ASP A 30 -6.84 -13.15 -5.95
N VAL A 31 -6.33 -13.55 -7.11
CA VAL A 31 -7.13 -13.66 -8.34
C VAL A 31 -8.26 -14.68 -8.16
N GLY A 32 -7.99 -15.79 -7.46
CA GLY A 32 -8.98 -16.81 -7.18
C GLY A 32 -10.08 -16.35 -6.22
N TYR A 33 -9.76 -15.43 -5.30
CA TYR A 33 -10.79 -14.80 -4.47
C TYR A 33 -11.69 -13.88 -5.27
N THR A 34 -11.09 -13.03 -6.11
CA THR A 34 -11.85 -12.09 -6.95
C THR A 34 -12.79 -12.86 -7.88
N ALA A 35 -12.32 -13.95 -8.51
CA ALA A 35 -13.16 -14.79 -9.36
C ALA A 35 -14.37 -15.38 -8.61
N ARG A 36 -14.17 -15.89 -7.38
CA ARG A 36 -15.29 -16.41 -6.56
C ARG A 36 -16.28 -15.32 -6.17
N MET A 37 -15.82 -14.11 -5.87
CA MET A 37 -16.70 -13.00 -5.55
C MET A 37 -17.61 -12.64 -6.74
N GLU A 38 -17.07 -12.62 -7.96
CA GLU A 38 -17.88 -12.40 -9.16
C GLU A 38 -18.93 -13.52 -9.35
N GLU A 39 -18.56 -14.80 -9.14
CA GLU A 39 -19.52 -15.91 -9.17
C GLU A 39 -20.63 -15.78 -8.10
N GLU A 40 -20.30 -15.29 -6.90
CA GLU A 40 -21.29 -15.00 -5.85
C GLU A 40 -22.22 -13.86 -6.25
N LEU A 41 -21.71 -12.81 -6.93
CA LEU A 41 -22.52 -11.71 -7.43
C LEU A 41 -23.50 -12.17 -8.52
N ASP A 42 -23.06 -13.02 -9.45
CA ASP A 42 -23.93 -13.61 -10.48
C ASP A 42 -25.06 -14.44 -9.83
N ARG A 43 -24.73 -15.25 -8.82
CA ARG A 43 -25.74 -16.05 -8.08
C ARG A 43 -26.73 -15.19 -7.30
N ILE A 44 -26.33 -14.00 -6.86
CA ILE A 44 -27.24 -13.02 -6.25
C ILE A 44 -28.18 -12.46 -7.31
N GLU A 45 -27.68 -12.12 -8.50
CA GLU A 45 -28.50 -11.63 -9.63
C GLU A 45 -29.55 -12.67 -10.04
N GLU A 46 -29.17 -13.95 -10.08
CA GLU A 46 -30.06 -15.06 -10.40
C GLU A 46 -31.03 -15.43 -9.25
N GLY A 47 -30.84 -14.83 -8.06
CA GLY A 47 -31.67 -15.09 -6.88
C GLY A 47 -31.35 -16.40 -6.14
N GLU A 48 -30.23 -17.03 -6.46
CA GLU A 48 -29.75 -18.27 -5.84
C GLU A 48 -28.98 -18.04 -4.53
N LEU A 49 -28.49 -16.83 -4.31
CA LEU A 49 -27.76 -16.43 -3.11
C LEU A 49 -28.36 -15.17 -2.48
N ASN A 50 -28.50 -15.17 -1.16
CA ASN A 50 -28.93 -13.98 -0.44
C ASN A 50 -27.76 -13.01 -0.27
N TRP A 51 -27.91 -11.80 -0.78
CA TRP A 51 -26.86 -10.78 -0.73
C TRP A 51 -26.46 -10.38 0.71
N ILE A 52 -27.38 -10.43 1.66
CA ILE A 52 -27.10 -10.10 3.07
C ILE A 52 -26.16 -11.16 3.66
N ASP A 53 -26.39 -12.42 3.35
CA ASP A 53 -25.57 -13.52 3.85
C ASP A 53 -24.17 -13.47 3.21
N ALA A 54 -24.08 -13.24 1.90
CA ALA A 54 -22.80 -13.03 1.21
C ALA A 54 -21.99 -11.86 1.81
N LEU A 55 -22.65 -10.71 2.04
CA LEU A 55 -22.01 -9.55 2.66
C LEU A 55 -21.52 -9.83 4.09
N ARG A 56 -22.32 -10.55 4.89
CA ARG A 56 -21.94 -10.92 6.26
C ARG A 56 -20.72 -11.85 6.29
N GLU A 57 -20.66 -12.81 5.38
CA GLU A 57 -19.52 -13.72 5.27
C GLU A 57 -18.25 -12.98 4.87
N PHE A 58 -18.33 -12.10 3.88
CA PHE A 58 -17.24 -11.19 3.51
C PHE A 58 -16.79 -10.35 4.71
N GLN A 59 -17.73 -9.65 5.34
CA GLN A 59 -17.45 -8.68 6.41
C GLN A 59 -16.75 -9.36 7.59
N LYS A 60 -17.21 -10.54 8.00
CA LYS A 60 -16.62 -11.30 9.11
C LYS A 60 -15.14 -11.60 8.88
N LYS A 61 -14.78 -12.01 7.65
CA LYS A 61 -13.39 -12.29 7.29
C LYS A 61 -12.58 -11.00 7.21
N PHE A 62 -13.10 -10.02 6.48
CA PHE A 62 -12.45 -8.74 6.25
C PHE A 62 -12.16 -7.98 7.55
N GLU A 63 -13.08 -7.96 8.52
CA GLU A 63 -12.87 -7.33 9.83
C GLU A 63 -11.71 -7.96 10.60
N THR A 64 -11.56 -9.28 10.51
CA THR A 64 -10.45 -9.99 11.14
C THR A 64 -9.11 -9.58 10.51
N ASP A 65 -9.05 -9.54 9.18
CA ASP A 65 -7.84 -9.11 8.47
C ASP A 65 -7.55 -7.63 8.69
N LEU A 66 -8.57 -6.79 8.79
CA LEU A 66 -8.46 -5.35 9.05
C LEU A 66 -7.87 -5.08 10.44
N GLU A 67 -8.34 -5.78 11.47
CA GLU A 67 -7.79 -5.63 12.82
C GLU A 67 -6.34 -6.13 12.91
N ARG A 68 -6.01 -7.23 12.22
CA ARG A 68 -4.62 -7.69 12.08
C ARG A 68 -3.75 -6.63 11.38
N ALA A 69 -4.20 -6.15 10.22
CA ALA A 69 -3.51 -5.13 9.43
C ALA A 69 -3.29 -3.84 10.24
N ARG A 70 -4.24 -3.43 11.07
CA ARG A 70 -4.13 -2.23 11.90
C ARG A 70 -2.94 -2.28 12.86
N VAL A 71 -2.58 -3.47 13.34
CA VAL A 71 -1.48 -3.68 14.28
C VAL A 71 -0.16 -3.99 13.56
N GLU A 72 -0.22 -4.81 12.50
CA GLU A 72 0.97 -5.40 11.87
C GLU A 72 1.42 -4.67 10.60
N MET A 73 0.53 -3.93 9.93
CA MET A 73 0.86 -3.27 8.67
C MET A 73 1.92 -2.19 8.88
N ARG A 74 2.97 -2.28 8.07
CA ARG A 74 4.10 -1.36 8.04
C ARG A 74 3.65 0.10 7.86
N ASP A 75 4.02 0.99 8.79
CA ASP A 75 3.77 2.44 8.66
C ASP A 75 4.88 3.13 7.86
N VAL A 76 4.78 2.99 6.55
CA VAL A 76 5.79 3.49 5.59
C VAL A 76 5.94 5.02 5.64
N LYS A 77 4.92 5.76 6.11
CA LYS A 77 5.00 7.23 6.25
C LYS A 77 5.88 7.65 7.43
N ARG A 78 5.92 6.84 8.49
CA ARG A 78 6.76 7.11 9.66
C ARG A 78 8.18 6.61 9.50
N GLU A 79 8.40 5.68 8.57
CA GLU A 79 9.72 5.16 8.32
C GLU A 79 10.68 6.19 7.74
N ALA A 80 11.91 6.12 8.24
CA ALA A 80 13.05 6.89 7.77
C ALA A 80 14.16 5.89 7.45
N ILE A 81 14.29 5.54 6.18
CA ILE A 81 15.28 4.55 5.74
C ILE A 81 16.64 5.26 5.65
N PRO A 82 17.68 4.83 6.37
CA PRO A 82 19.00 5.43 6.26
C PRO A 82 19.53 5.35 4.83
N THR A 83 20.26 6.38 4.40
CA THR A 83 20.94 6.41 3.10
C THR A 83 22.39 6.83 3.28
N ASP A 84 23.23 6.55 2.28
CA ASP A 84 24.62 7.00 2.27
C ASP A 84 24.76 8.49 1.84
N GLN A 85 23.65 9.18 1.59
CA GLN A 85 23.67 10.56 1.14
C GLN A 85 23.87 11.53 2.32
N THR A 86 24.69 12.54 2.10
CA THR A 86 24.99 13.59 3.10
C THR A 86 24.29 14.90 2.73
N CYS A 87 23.70 15.56 3.72
CA CYS A 87 23.01 16.84 3.54
C CYS A 87 24.01 17.95 3.19
N ASP A 88 23.81 18.60 2.05
CA ASP A 88 24.63 19.70 1.55
C ASP A 88 24.59 20.97 2.42
N LYS A 89 23.58 21.11 3.28
CA LYS A 89 23.42 22.29 4.15
C LYS A 89 24.04 22.16 5.54
N CYS A 90 24.12 20.96 6.09
CA CYS A 90 24.58 20.77 7.48
C CYS A 90 25.53 19.57 7.69
N GLY A 91 25.84 18.82 6.64
CA GLY A 91 26.77 17.68 6.71
C GLY A 91 26.22 16.43 7.43
N LYS A 92 24.98 16.45 7.93
CA LYS A 92 24.34 15.28 8.55
C LYS A 92 23.84 14.28 7.49
N PRO A 93 23.71 12.98 7.81
CA PRO A 93 23.12 11.99 6.89
C PRO A 93 21.70 12.35 6.46
N MET A 94 21.30 11.93 5.28
CA MET A 94 19.92 11.99 4.79
C MET A 94 19.24 10.63 4.93
N VAL A 95 17.92 10.67 5.10
CA VAL A 95 17.06 9.48 5.20
C VAL A 95 16.02 9.54 4.09
N LEU A 96 15.71 8.40 3.48
CA LEU A 96 14.65 8.27 2.51
C LEU A 96 13.31 8.14 3.24
N LYS A 97 12.35 8.99 2.87
CA LYS A 97 10.99 9.02 3.43
C LYS A 97 9.95 8.98 2.32
N TRP A 98 8.75 8.51 2.64
CA TRP A 98 7.62 8.55 1.73
C TRP A 98 6.72 9.76 2.00
N GLY A 99 6.54 10.59 0.98
CA GLY A 99 5.67 11.77 0.99
C GLY A 99 4.51 11.65 0.01
N ARG A 100 3.76 12.74 -0.15
CA ARG A 100 2.62 12.82 -1.07
C ARG A 100 2.99 12.54 -2.54
N PHE A 101 4.21 12.91 -2.94
CA PHE A 101 4.68 12.82 -4.32
C PHE A 101 5.61 11.62 -4.59
N GLY A 102 5.75 10.71 -3.61
CA GLY A 102 6.67 9.58 -3.69
C GLY A 102 7.79 9.67 -2.66
N GLN A 103 8.88 8.96 -2.91
CA GLN A 103 10.05 8.97 -2.05
C GLN A 103 10.81 10.29 -2.17
N PHE A 104 11.36 10.76 -1.06
CA PHE A 104 12.24 11.92 -1.03
C PHE A 104 13.29 11.75 0.07
N LEU A 105 14.46 12.36 -0.14
CA LEU A 105 15.49 12.44 0.88
C LEU A 105 15.18 13.59 1.82
N ALA A 106 15.18 13.31 3.12
CA ALA A 106 15.06 14.30 4.18
C ALA A 106 16.33 14.31 5.02
N CYS A 107 16.79 15.50 5.40
CA CYS A 107 17.91 15.60 6.34
C CYS A 107 17.55 14.98 7.70
N SER A 108 18.42 14.13 8.25
CA SER A 108 18.23 13.51 9.58
C SER A 108 18.22 14.53 10.72
N GLY A 109 18.78 15.74 10.49
CA GLY A 109 18.78 16.85 11.43
C GLY A 109 17.49 17.67 11.53
N TYR A 110 16.35 17.20 11.00
CA TYR A 110 15.05 17.86 11.20
C TYR A 110 14.68 17.85 12.71
N PRO A 111 14.09 18.92 13.29
CA PRO A 111 13.56 20.12 12.63
C PRO A 111 14.57 21.24 12.33
N ASP A 112 15.81 21.14 12.83
CA ASP A 112 16.83 22.19 12.72
C ASP A 112 17.32 22.39 11.28
N CYS A 113 17.38 21.31 10.50
CA CYS A 113 17.67 21.35 9.07
C CYS A 113 16.52 20.75 8.26
N LYS A 114 15.78 21.62 7.56
CA LYS A 114 14.60 21.26 6.74
C LYS A 114 14.94 20.93 5.28
N ASN A 115 16.19 20.56 5.00
CA ASN A 115 16.61 20.27 3.63
C ASN A 115 15.99 18.96 3.13
N THR A 116 15.41 19.01 1.93
CA THR A 116 14.82 17.85 1.25
C THR A 116 15.23 17.85 -0.22
N ARG A 117 15.39 16.67 -0.82
CA ARG A 117 15.81 16.49 -2.22
C ARG A 117 15.12 15.27 -2.81
N ASP A 118 15.03 15.23 -4.13
CA ASP A 118 14.61 14.02 -4.83
C ASP A 118 15.70 12.93 -4.70
N PRO A 119 15.33 11.64 -4.61
CA PRO A 119 16.25 10.52 -4.38
C PRO A 119 17.34 10.36 -5.45
#